data_AF-V5H0J5-F1
#
_entry.id   AF-V5H0J5-F1
#
_cell.length_a   1.000
_cell.length_b   1.000
_cell.length_c   1.000
_cell.angle_alpha   90.00
_cell.angle_beta   90.00
_cell.angle_gamma   90.00
#
_symmetry.space_group_name_H-M   'P 1'
#
loop_
_entity.id
_entity.type
_entity.pdbx_description
1 polymer ?
#
loop_
_entity_poly.entity_id
_entity_poly.type
_entity_poly.pdbx_seq_one_letter_code
_entity_poly.pdbx_strand_id
1 'polypeptide(L)'
;SLSGLIFENLNSLETLNLQNNKLMHVTEDVMEPILDTLRVVDIMDNPLVCDCELQWYKNWLSTLKDKDDEMMQKKRTVCTIQHEHREYSLQSLPLEKMNCVIKSYGNVQMSSSTNNRVSLLTQTAVSICILARYI
;
A
#
# COMPACT_ATOMS: atom_id res chain seq x y z
N SER A 1 2.65 -17.14 -3.71
CA SER A 1 1.81 -16.02 -4.18
C SER A 1 0.49 -16.11 -3.46
N LEU A 2 0.06 -15.04 -2.76
CA LEU A 2 -1.33 -14.93 -2.31
C LEU A 2 -2.19 -14.62 -3.55
N SER A 3 -3.35 -15.25 -3.67
CA SER A 3 -4.31 -14.95 -4.72
C SER A 3 -5.09 -13.67 -4.38
N GLY A 4 -5.40 -12.85 -5.41
CA GLY A 4 -6.07 -11.55 -5.27
C GLY A 4 -7.43 -11.57 -4.55
N LEU A 5 -8.10 -12.72 -4.52
CA LEU A 5 -9.47 -12.82 -4.02
C LEU A 5 -9.57 -13.34 -2.57
N ILE A 6 -8.45 -13.62 -1.90
CA ILE A 6 -8.46 -14.33 -0.60
C ILE A 6 -9.12 -13.48 0.51
N PHE A 7 -9.04 -12.15 0.42
CA PHE A 7 -9.47 -11.24 1.48
C PHE A 7 -10.72 -10.40 1.15
N GLU A 8 -11.32 -10.54 -0.04
CA GLU A 8 -12.41 -9.68 -0.52
C GLU A 8 -13.66 -9.62 0.37
N ASN A 9 -13.91 -10.67 1.17
CA ASN A 9 -15.11 -10.75 2.02
C ASN A 9 -14.79 -10.67 3.52
N LEU A 10 -13.55 -10.34 3.89
CA LEU A 10 -13.11 -10.28 5.28
C LEU A 10 -13.23 -8.86 5.85
N ASN A 11 -14.39 -8.23 5.68
CA ASN A 11 -14.68 -6.82 5.98
C ASN A 11 -14.62 -6.42 7.47
N SER A 12 -14.21 -7.33 8.35
CA SER A 12 -14.08 -7.09 9.79
C SER A 12 -12.81 -7.73 10.36
N LEU A 13 -11.83 -8.03 9.50
CA LEU A 13 -10.59 -8.68 9.89
C LEU A 13 -9.66 -7.66 10.56
N GLU A 14 -9.53 -7.78 11.88
CA GLU A 14 -8.66 -6.89 12.66
C GLU A 14 -7.24 -7.44 12.85
N THR A 15 -7.07 -8.76 12.82
CA THR A 15 -5.78 -9.42 13.05
C THR A 15 -5.48 -10.43 11.94
N LEU A 16 -4.32 -10.31 11.31
CA LEU A 16 -3.83 -11.22 10.29
C LEU A 16 -2.47 -11.80 10.69
N ASN A 17 -2.37 -13.13 10.79
CA ASN A 17 -1.12 -13.81 11.08
C ASN A 17 -0.68 -14.66 9.89
N LEU A 18 0.45 -14.28 9.29
CA LEU A 18 1.12 -14.96 8.19
C LEU A 18 2.57 -15.33 8.54
N GLN A 19 2.91 -15.37 9.84
CA GLN A 19 4.26 -15.69 10.30
C GLN A 19 4.72 -17.08 9.81
N ASN A 20 6.04 -17.29 9.70
CA ASN A 20 6.64 -18.59 9.33
C ASN A 20 6.12 -19.18 8.01
N ASN A 21 5.83 -18.33 7.02
CA ASN A 21 5.50 -18.76 5.67
C ASN A 21 6.70 -18.55 4.74
N LYS A 22 6.48 -18.71 3.42
CA LYS A 22 7.49 -18.51 2.37
C LYS A 22 7.18 -17.28 1.52
N LEU A 23 6.63 -16.24 2.14
CA LEU A 23 6.27 -15.02 1.44
C LEU A 23 7.53 -14.21 1.13
N MET A 24 7.76 -13.95 -0.15
CA MET A 24 8.79 -13.03 -0.60
C MET A 24 8.23 -11.61 -0.79
N HIS A 25 6.97 -11.53 -1.22
CA HIS A 25 6.24 -10.30 -1.46
C HIS A 25 4.84 -10.43 -0.88
N VAL A 26 4.32 -9.30 -0.44
CA VAL A 26 2.90 -9.10 -0.15
C VAL A 26 2.48 -7.93 -1.00
N THR A 27 1.56 -8.15 -1.92
CA THR A 27 1.13 -7.12 -2.88
C THR A 27 0.01 -6.29 -2.28
N GLU A 28 0.00 -4.98 -2.57
CA GLU A 28 -1.01 -4.04 -2.10
C GLU A 28 -2.41 -4.49 -2.50
N ASP A 29 -2.62 -4.84 -3.77
CA ASP A 29 -3.91 -5.28 -4.33
C ASP A 29 -4.56 -6.44 -3.57
N VAL A 30 -3.76 -7.36 -3.01
CA VAL A 30 -4.29 -8.50 -2.24
C VAL A 30 -4.79 -8.03 -0.88
N MET A 31 -4.06 -7.09 -0.26
CA MET A 31 -4.32 -6.63 1.10
C MET A 31 -5.33 -5.48 1.16
N GLU A 32 -5.49 -4.72 0.07
CA GLU A 32 -6.39 -3.57 -0.07
C GLU A 32 -7.78 -3.79 0.56
N PRO A 33 -8.48 -4.94 0.33
CA PRO A 33 -9.83 -5.14 0.87
C PRO A 33 -9.95 -5.12 2.40
N ILE A 34 -8.84 -5.33 3.12
CA ILE A 34 -8.83 -5.45 4.59
C ILE A 34 -8.09 -4.30 5.29
N LEU A 35 -7.37 -3.43 4.57
CA LEU A 35 -6.49 -2.41 5.16
C LEU A 35 -7.22 -1.42 6.09
N ASP A 36 -8.51 -1.15 5.84
CA ASP A 36 -9.32 -0.21 6.63
C ASP A 36 -9.69 -0.74 8.02
N THR A 37 -9.75 -2.06 8.17
CA THR A 37 -10.15 -2.72 9.43
C THR A 37 -8.97 -3.35 10.16
N LEU A 38 -7.90 -3.68 9.43
CA LEU A 38 -6.75 -4.38 9.96
C LEU A 38 -5.98 -3.51 10.98
N ARG A 39 -5.77 -4.07 12.17
CA ARG A 39 -5.05 -3.42 13.30
C ARG A 39 -3.73 -4.10 13.59
N VAL A 40 -3.70 -5.42 13.49
CA VAL A 40 -2.51 -6.22 13.78
C VAL A 40 -2.20 -7.09 12.59
N VAL A 41 -0.94 -7.06 12.17
CA VAL A 41 -0.44 -7.99 11.16
C VAL A 41 0.90 -8.55 11.61
N ASP A 42 1.04 -9.87 11.50
CA ASP A 42 2.31 -10.55 11.75
C ASP A 42 2.74 -11.27 10.48
N ILE A 43 3.79 -10.77 9.84
CA ILE A 43 4.41 -11.41 8.67
C ILE A 43 5.87 -11.82 8.95
N MET A 44 6.27 -11.92 10.21
CA MET A 44 7.64 -12.28 10.58
C MET A 44 8.01 -13.69 10.07
N ASP A 45 9.32 -13.98 10.06
CA ASP A 45 9.85 -15.28 9.64
C ASP A 45 9.43 -15.68 8.21
N ASN A 46 9.30 -14.68 7.34
CA ASN A 46 9.12 -14.81 5.90
C ASN A 46 10.36 -14.27 5.16
N PRO A 47 10.77 -14.88 4.03
CA PRO A 47 11.92 -14.41 3.23
C PRO A 47 11.58 -13.16 2.39
N LEU A 48 11.12 -12.10 3.04
CA LEU A 48 10.64 -10.88 2.40
C LEU A 48 11.75 -10.16 1.63
N VAL A 49 11.43 -9.63 0.46
CA VAL A 49 12.36 -8.85 -0.38
C VAL A 49 12.15 -7.36 -0.11
N CYS A 50 13.25 -6.64 0.16
CA CYS A 50 13.24 -5.19 0.34
C CYS A 50 13.32 -4.46 -1.02
N ASP A 51 12.23 -4.46 -1.77
CA ASP A 51 12.11 -3.69 -3.01
C ASP A 51 10.83 -2.86 -3.04
N CYS A 52 10.54 -2.25 -4.19
CA CYS A 52 9.45 -1.32 -4.30
C CYS A 52 8.08 -1.97 -4.09
N GLU A 53 7.95 -3.27 -4.32
CA GLU A 53 6.68 -3.97 -4.09
C GLU A 53 6.32 -4.05 -2.60
N LEU A 54 7.30 -3.92 -1.71
CA LEU A 54 7.07 -3.88 -0.25
C LEU A 54 6.90 -2.45 0.29
N GLN A 55 6.97 -1.42 -0.56
CA GLN A 55 6.88 -0.02 -0.14
C GLN A 55 5.53 0.31 0.52
N TRP A 56 4.42 -0.14 -0.06
CA TRP A 56 3.09 0.12 0.46
C TRP A 56 2.98 -0.38 1.92
N TYR A 57 3.55 -1.55 2.22
CA TYR A 57 3.49 -2.16 3.54
C TYR A 57 4.28 -1.33 4.56
N LYS A 58 5.46 -0.83 4.17
CA LYS A 58 6.23 0.11 4.99
C LYS A 58 5.43 1.40 5.29
N ASN A 59 4.74 1.95 4.29
CA ASN A 59 3.92 3.15 4.45
C ASN A 59 2.73 2.88 5.37
N TRP A 60 2.00 1.79 5.14
CA TRP A 60 0.84 1.41 5.95
C TRP A 60 1.22 1.15 7.41
N LEU A 61 2.33 0.44 7.67
CA LEU A 61 2.88 0.28 9.03
C LEU A 61 3.15 1.60 9.75
N SER A 62 3.46 2.67 9.02
CA SER A 62 3.70 3.99 9.61
C SER A 62 2.39 4.65 10.06
N THR A 63 1.26 4.37 9.40
CA THR A 63 -0.07 4.87 9.78
C THR A 63 -0.64 4.23 11.04
N LEU A 64 -0.14 3.05 11.42
CA LEU A 64 -0.57 2.33 12.62
C LEU A 64 0.12 2.80 13.88
N LYS A 65 1.33 3.38 13.75
CA LYS A 65 2.09 3.93 14.89
C LYS A 65 1.36 5.06 15.59
N ASP A 66 0.49 5.76 14.88
CA ASP A 66 -0.27 6.89 15.40
C ASP A 66 -1.54 6.45 16.17
N LYS A 67 -1.87 5.14 16.18
CA LYS A 67 -3.21 4.67 16.59
C LYS A 67 -3.30 3.90 17.90
N ASP A 68 -2.24 3.31 18.47
CA ASP A 68 -2.28 2.67 19.80
C ASP A 68 -0.86 2.46 20.41
N ASP A 69 -0.63 2.98 21.63
CA ASP A 69 0.69 3.03 22.30
C ASP A 69 1.12 1.74 23.05
N GLU A 70 0.31 0.68 23.14
CA GLU A 70 0.68 -0.53 23.89
C GLU A 70 0.51 -1.86 23.15
N MET A 71 -0.26 -1.89 22.06
CA MET A 71 -0.61 -3.15 21.37
C MET A 71 0.08 -3.35 20.02
N MET A 72 1.16 -2.62 19.78
CA MET A 72 2.19 -3.02 18.84
C MET A 72 3.37 -3.50 19.66
N GLN A 73 3.36 -4.78 20.06
CA GLN A 73 4.63 -5.49 20.23
C GLN A 73 5.41 -5.17 18.96
N LYS A 74 6.49 -4.40 19.12
CA LYS A 74 7.27 -3.74 18.07
C LYS A 74 8.03 -4.78 17.24
N LYS A 75 7.29 -5.73 16.67
CA LYS A 75 7.72 -6.79 15.79
C LYS A 75 8.19 -6.09 14.53
N ARG A 76 9.49 -5.84 14.50
CA ARG A 76 10.15 -5.18 13.38
C ARG A 76 10.15 -6.17 12.23
N THR A 77 9.31 -5.94 11.24
CA THR A 77 9.41 -6.66 9.96
C THR A 77 10.83 -6.49 9.41
N VAL A 78 11.49 -7.62 9.17
CA VAL A 78 12.78 -7.70 8.50
C VAL A 78 12.55 -8.13 7.05
N CYS A 79 13.26 -7.51 6.13
CA CYS A 79 13.33 -7.93 4.73
C CYS A 79 14.80 -7.99 4.28
N THR A 80 15.06 -8.61 3.14
CA THR A 80 16.40 -8.74 2.55
C THR A 80 16.50 -7.96 1.24
N ILE A 81 17.55 -7.16 1.07
CA ILE A 81 17.95 -6.64 -0.25
C ILE A 81 18.74 -7.73 -0.96
N GLN A 82 18.17 -8.33 -2.02
CA GLN A 82 18.75 -9.52 -2.67
C GLN A 82 20.15 -9.30 -3.23
N HIS A 83 20.41 -8.15 -3.86
CA HIS A 83 21.71 -7.86 -4.47
C HIS A 83 22.82 -7.54 -3.44
N GLU A 84 22.44 -7.19 -2.21
CA GLU A 84 23.39 -6.97 -1.11
C GLU A 84 23.51 -8.19 -0.18
N HIS A 85 22.62 -9.18 -0.32
CA HIS A 85 22.45 -10.31 0.62
C HIS A 85 22.37 -9.86 2.08
N ARG A 86 21.69 -8.72 2.32
CA ARG A 86 21.66 -8.06 3.62
C ARG A 86 20.23 -7.81 4.09
N GLU A 87 20.02 -8.11 5.37
CA GLU A 87 18.76 -7.87 6.07
C GLU A 87 18.65 -6.42 6.56
N TYR A 88 17.42 -5.93 6.53
CA TYR A 88 17.06 -4.58 6.95
C TYR A 88 15.74 -4.60 7.72
N SER A 89 15.67 -3.80 8.78
CA SER A 89 14.38 -3.45 9.39
C SER A 89 13.61 -2.55 8.42
N LEU A 90 12.44 -3.00 7.97
CA LEU A 90 11.66 -2.37 6.91
C LEU A 90 11.30 -0.91 7.24
N GLN A 91 10.91 -0.64 8.49
CA GLN A 91 10.53 0.71 8.93
C GLN A 91 11.69 1.71 8.92
N SER A 92 12.94 1.23 9.02
CA SER A 92 14.15 2.07 9.05
C SER A 92 14.90 2.09 7.71
N LEU A 93 14.50 1.28 6.74
CA LEU A 93 15.14 1.20 5.43
C LEU A 93 14.79 2.46 4.61
N PRO A 94 15.76 3.26 4.10
CA PRO A 94 15.45 4.41 3.24
C PRO A 94 14.71 3.99 1.96
N LEU A 95 13.77 4.82 1.48
CA LEU A 95 12.98 4.49 0.28
C LEU A 95 13.83 4.39 -0.98
N GLU A 96 14.93 5.16 -1.02
CA GLU A 96 15.89 5.20 -2.12
C GLU A 96 16.58 3.83 -2.30
N LYS A 97 16.69 3.04 -1.22
CA LYS A 97 17.23 1.68 -1.28
C LYS A 97 16.24 0.63 -1.80
N MET A 98 14.95 0.96 -1.86
CA MET A 98 13.90 0.03 -2.32
C MET A 98 13.75 0.03 -3.85
N ASN A 99 14.59 0.77 -4.60
CA ASN A 99 14.57 0.82 -6.06
C ASN A 99 13.20 1.23 -6.65
N CYS A 100 12.48 2.12 -5.99
CA CYS A 100 11.18 2.57 -6.46
C CYS A 100 11.26 3.53 -7.65
N VAL A 101 10.48 3.24 -8.69
CA VAL A 101 10.17 4.24 -9.71
C VAL A 101 9.11 5.15 -9.13
N ILE A 102 9.44 6.42 -8.88
CA ILE A 102 8.44 7.44 -8.56
C ILE A 102 7.51 7.52 -9.78
N LYS A 103 6.33 6.90 -9.72
CA LYS A 103 5.25 7.20 -10.66
C LYS A 103 4.80 8.63 -10.31
N SER A 104 5.24 9.59 -11.13
CA SER A 104 4.87 11.00 -11.00
C SER A 104 3.34 11.15 -11.11
N TYR A 105 2.65 11.16 -9.97
CA TYR A 105 1.34 11.77 -9.85
C TYR A 105 1.55 13.24 -9.45
N GLY A 106 1.72 14.08 -10.49
CA GLY A 106 1.50 15.53 -10.41
C GLY A 106 2.74 16.40 -10.19
N ASN A 107 3.44 16.76 -11.27
CA ASN A 107 3.88 18.13 -11.43
C ASN A 107 3.82 18.57 -12.91
N VAL A 108 3.52 19.84 -13.08
CA VAL A 108 3.13 20.55 -14.31
C VAL A 108 4.23 20.55 -15.39
N GLN A 109 3.84 20.22 -16.63
CA GLN A 109 4.41 20.50 -17.97
C GLN A 109 5.90 20.22 -18.31
N MET A 110 6.16 19.47 -19.40
CA MET A 110 6.39 20.03 -20.77
C MET A 110 7.03 18.98 -21.73
N SER A 111 6.61 19.05 -23.01
CA SER A 111 7.18 18.53 -24.27
C SER A 111 6.39 17.36 -24.89
N SER A 112 5.38 17.66 -25.72
CA SER A 112 5.42 18.03 -27.15
C SER A 112 5.50 16.82 -28.09
N SER A 113 4.35 16.40 -28.60
CA SER A 113 4.18 15.81 -29.94
C SER A 113 2.71 15.91 -30.37
N THR A 114 2.54 16.15 -31.65
CA THR A 114 1.43 16.85 -32.31
C THR A 114 0.22 15.97 -32.69
N ASN A 115 -0.94 16.64 -32.77
CA ASN A 115 -2.16 16.38 -33.57
C ASN A 115 -3.08 15.19 -33.21
N ASN A 116 -4.28 15.52 -32.71
CA ASN A 116 -5.51 15.51 -33.52
C ASN A 116 -6.69 16.19 -32.78
N ARG A 117 -7.45 17.01 -33.50
CA ARG A 117 -8.64 17.75 -33.03
C ARG A 117 -9.86 16.82 -32.99
N VAL A 118 -10.75 16.96 -31.99
CA VAL A 118 -12.22 17.14 -32.20
C VAL A 118 -12.84 17.91 -31.01
N SER A 119 -13.74 18.82 -31.39
CA SER A 119 -14.60 19.81 -30.74
C SER A 119 -15.29 19.45 -29.41
N LEU A 120 -15.35 20.43 -28.50
CA LEU A 120 -16.19 20.45 -27.31
C LEU A 120 -17.59 21.00 -27.68
N LEU A 121 -18.61 20.15 -27.61
CA LEU A 121 -20.00 20.62 -27.58
C LEU A 121 -20.39 20.91 -26.12
N THR A 122 -21.01 22.06 -25.97
CA THR A 122 -21.44 22.70 -24.74
C THR A 122 -22.66 22.01 -24.10
N GLN A 123 -22.70 22.07 -22.76
CA GLN A 123 -23.81 22.60 -21.94
C GLN A 123 -24.56 21.63 -20.99
N THR A 124 -24.45 21.99 -19.70
CA THR A 124 -25.44 21.99 -18.59
C THR A 124 -25.86 20.75 -17.82
N ALA A 125 -25.73 20.95 -16.49
CA ALA A 125 -26.63 20.59 -15.39
C ALA A 125 -26.48 19.20 -14.76
N VAL A 126 -25.91 19.16 -13.54
CA VAL A 126 -26.56 18.55 -12.37
C VAL A 126 -26.13 19.34 -11.11
N SER A 127 -27.05 20.12 -10.55
CA SER A 127 -27.03 20.48 -9.12
C SER A 127 -27.80 19.41 -8.34
N ILE A 128 -27.46 19.29 -7.05
CA ILE A 128 -28.24 18.66 -5.95
C ILE A 128 -27.90 17.20 -5.66
N CYS A 129 -27.05 16.99 -4.64
CA CYS A 129 -27.14 15.86 -3.69
C CYS A 129 -26.34 16.12 -2.38
N ILE A 130 -26.30 17.38 -1.91
CA ILE A 130 -25.86 17.69 -0.54
C ILE A 130 -27.12 17.98 0.25
N LEU A 131 -27.80 16.93 0.76
CA LEU A 131 -28.81 16.98 1.84
C LEU A 131 -29.38 15.56 2.13
N ALA A 132 -28.51 14.57 2.32
CA ALA A 132 -28.92 13.22 2.75
C ALA A 132 -28.06 12.67 3.91
N ARG A 133 -27.56 13.56 4.77
CA ARG A 133 -27.13 13.21 6.13
C ARG A 133 -27.95 14.11 7.05
N TYR A 134 -28.64 13.54 8.03
CA TYR A 134 -29.72 14.11 8.87
C TYR A 134 -31.16 13.91 8.36
N ILE A 135 -31.57 12.65 8.29
CA ILE A 135 -32.85 12.20 8.85
C ILE A 135 -32.53 11.04 9.81
#